data_AF-A0A1C3XG11-F1
#
_entry.id   AF-A0A1C3XG11-F1
#
_cell.length_a   1.000
_cell.length_b   1.000
_cell.length_c   1.000
_cell.angle_alpha   90.00
_cell.angle_beta   90.00
_cell.angle_gamma   90.00
#
_symmetry.space_group_name_H-M   'P 1'
#
loop_
_entity.id
_entity.type
_entity.pdbx_description
1 polymer ?
#
loop_
_entity_poly.entity_id
_entity_poly.type
_entity_poly.pdbx_seq_one_letter_code
_entity_poly.pdbx_strand_id
1 'polypeptide(L)'
;MRRRGGRKRAIGTRALMTVPMAPNDRWSLDFVSDQVTDGRRFRILTVVDDCTRECLALVADTSLSGARVARELDRLVMERGKPKMVVSD
;
A
#
# COMPACT_ATOMS: atom_id res chain seq x y z
N MET A 1 -7.94 -30.05 -3.48
CA MET A 1 -8.39 -28.69 -3.06
C MET A 1 -7.52 -28.22 -1.90
N ARG A 2 -6.55 -27.34 -2.15
CA ARG A 2 -5.53 -26.96 -1.15
C ARG A 2 -6.09 -25.84 -0.27
N ARG A 3 -6.47 -26.13 0.99
CA ARG A 3 -6.95 -25.12 1.96
C ARG A 3 -5.80 -24.16 2.27
N ARG A 4 -5.96 -22.87 1.96
CA ARG A 4 -5.05 -21.81 2.42
C ARG A 4 -5.13 -21.75 3.95
N GLY A 5 -3.98 -21.89 4.63
CA GLY A 5 -3.89 -21.77 6.07
C GLY A 5 -4.42 -20.41 6.54
N GLY A 6 -5.14 -20.41 7.67
CA GLY A 6 -5.79 -19.22 8.21
C GLY A 6 -4.79 -18.07 8.43
N ARG A 7 -5.19 -16.86 8.02
CA ARG A 7 -4.41 -15.63 8.22
C ARG A 7 -4.34 -15.35 9.72
N LYS A 8 -3.15 -15.43 10.32
CA LYS A 8 -2.93 -15.02 11.71
C LYS A 8 -3.18 -13.51 11.78
N ARG A 9 -4.29 -13.08 12.38
CA ARG A 9 -4.54 -11.66 12.66
C ARG A 9 -3.72 -11.29 13.89
N ALA A 10 -2.88 -10.27 13.78
CA ALA A 10 -2.25 -9.68 14.94
C ALA A 10 -3.36 -9.04 15.80
N ILE A 11 -3.65 -9.65 16.95
CA ILE A 11 -4.50 -9.06 17.99
C ILE A 11 -3.55 -8.27 18.88
N GLY A 12 -3.22 -7.05 18.44
CA GLY A 12 -2.47 -6.10 19.25
C GLY A 12 -3.36 -4.89 19.52
N THR A 13 -3.35 -4.39 20.75
CA THR A 13 -3.95 -3.11 21.12
C THR A 13 -3.49 -2.06 20.11
N ARG A 14 -4.43 -1.53 19.32
CA ARG A 14 -4.14 -0.42 18.40
C ARG A 14 -3.67 0.74 19.27
N ALA A 15 -2.35 0.92 19.39
CA ALA A 15 -1.81 2.15 19.95
C ALA A 15 -2.46 3.31 19.18
N LEU A 16 -2.82 4.37 19.89
CA LEU A 16 -3.33 5.58 19.25
C LEU A 16 -2.33 5.96 18.15
N MET A 17 -2.78 5.87 16.90
CA MET A 17 -1.89 6.15 15.78
C MET A 17 -1.52 7.62 15.88
N THR A 18 -0.23 7.90 16.05
CA THR A 18 0.28 9.28 16.06
C THR A 18 -0.16 9.96 14.76
N VAL A 19 -0.70 11.17 14.89
CA VAL A 19 -1.08 11.99 13.73
C VAL A 19 0.20 12.38 13.00
N PRO A 20 0.34 12.09 11.69
CA PRO A 20 1.48 12.53 10.89
C PRO A 20 1.53 14.06 10.86
N MET A 21 2.70 14.64 11.15
CA MET A 21 2.87 16.09 11.30
C MET A 21 3.75 16.71 10.20
N ALA A 22 4.50 15.90 9.47
CA ALA A 22 5.36 16.30 8.38
C ALA A 22 5.23 15.36 7.17
N PRO A 23 5.57 15.83 5.95
CA PRO A 23 5.72 14.95 4.79
C PRO A 23 6.63 13.76 5.11
N ASN A 24 6.30 12.59 4.57
CA ASN A 24 7.00 11.32 4.78
C ASN A 24 6.99 10.82 6.24
N ASP A 25 6.18 11.38 7.14
CA ASP A 25 5.99 10.76 8.46
C ASP A 25 5.29 9.40 8.34
N ARG A 26 4.24 9.33 7.50
CA ARG A 26 3.50 8.09 7.27
C ARG A 26 2.96 8.00 5.86
N TRP A 27 3.23 6.88 5.21
CA TRP A 27 2.54 6.50 3.98
C TRP A 27 1.47 5.45 4.27
N SER A 28 0.29 5.64 3.69
CA SER A 28 -0.79 4.66 3.66
C SER A 28 -0.82 3.95 2.30
N LEU A 29 -0.89 2.62 2.34
CA LEU A 29 -0.94 1.76 1.16
C LEU A 29 -2.25 0.98 1.16
N ASP A 30 -2.88 0.88 -0.01
CA ASP A 30 -4.10 0.09 -0.21
C ASP A 30 -4.15 -0.46 -1.66
N PHE A 31 -4.92 -1.52 -1.88
CA PHE A 31 -5.21 -2.11 -3.18
C PHE A 31 -6.68 -1.99 -3.56
N VAL A 32 -6.97 -1.18 -4.57
CA VAL A 32 -8.31 -1.17 -5.20
C VAL A 32 -8.35 -2.25 -6.27
N SER A 33 -9.39 -3.09 -6.27
CA SER A 33 -9.58 -4.13 -7.27
C SER A 33 -10.74 -3.77 -8.20
N ASP A 34 -10.58 -4.02 -9.49
CA ASP A 34 -11.63 -3.81 -10.49
C ASP A 34 -11.48 -4.81 -11.67
N GLN A 35 -12.39 -4.76 -12.63
CA GLN A 35 -12.45 -5.64 -13.79
C GLN A 35 -12.78 -4.84 -15.05
N VAL A 36 -12.08 -5.15 -16.15
CA VAL A 36 -12.44 -4.62 -17.47
C VAL A 36 -13.63 -5.39 -18.05
N THR A 37 -14.23 -4.86 -19.12
CA THR A 37 -15.46 -5.41 -19.73
C THR A 37 -15.34 -6.86 -20.22
N ASP A 38 -14.13 -7.33 -20.54
CA ASP A 38 -13.87 -8.72 -20.93
C ASP A 38 -13.64 -9.67 -19.74
N GLY A 39 -13.81 -9.20 -18.51
CA GLY A 39 -13.72 -9.98 -17.28
C GLY A 39 -12.30 -10.15 -16.74
N ARG A 40 -11.26 -9.62 -17.41
CA ARG A 40 -9.92 -9.59 -16.82
C ARG A 40 -9.89 -8.67 -15.60
N ARG A 41 -9.36 -9.20 -14.49
CA ARG A 41 -9.21 -8.44 -13.25
C ARG A 41 -7.91 -7.67 -13.23
N PHE A 42 -7.93 -6.50 -12.62
CA PHE A 42 -6.72 -5.76 -12.30
C PHE A 42 -6.81 -5.19 -10.88
N ARG A 43 -5.67 -4.76 -10.37
CA ARG A 43 -5.57 -4.04 -9.10
C ARG A 43 -4.78 -2.77 -9.29
N ILE A 44 -5.06 -1.79 -8.45
CA ILE A 44 -4.34 -0.55 -8.36
C ILE A 44 -3.69 -0.51 -6.98
N LEU A 45 -2.36 -0.50 -6.92
CA LEU A 45 -1.65 -0.09 -5.70
C LEU A 45 -1.81 1.42 -5.57
N THR A 46 -2.34 1.85 -4.44
CA THR A 46 -2.45 3.25 -4.05
C THR A 46 -1.46 3.52 -2.93
N VAL A 47 -0.70 4.61 -3.04
CA VAL A 47 0.23 5.07 -2.00
C VAL A 47 -0.05 6.54 -1.75
N VAL A 48 -0.34 6.90 -0.51
CA VAL A 48 -0.70 8.26 -0.11
C VAL A 48 0.17 8.70 1.06
N ASP A 49 0.65 9.94 1.01
CA ASP A 49 1.25 10.59 2.17
C ASP A 49 0.15 11.16 3.08
N ASP A 50 0.11 10.72 4.34
CA ASP A 50 -1.00 11.04 5.22
C ASP A 50 -0.99 12.48 5.75
N CYS A 51 0.17 13.13 5.78
CA CYS A 51 0.30 14.51 6.24
C CYS A 51 -0.17 15.49 5.15
N THR A 52 0.37 15.32 3.94
CA THR A 52 0.15 16.22 2.80
C THR A 52 -1.11 15.88 2.00
N ARG A 53 -1.63 14.65 2.18
CA ARG A 53 -2.68 14.05 1.34
C ARG A 53 -2.28 13.88 -0.12
N GLU A 54 -0.98 13.94 -0.42
CA GLU A 54 -0.47 13.72 -1.77
C GLU A 54 -0.60 12.26 -2.17
N CYS A 55 -1.09 12.01 -3.39
CA CYS A 55 -1.06 10.68 -3.98
C CYS A 55 0.33 10.43 -4.59
N LEU A 56 1.11 9.57 -3.94
CA LEU A 56 2.49 9.29 -4.32
C LEU A 56 2.58 8.31 -5.50
N ALA A 57 1.67 7.34 -5.55
CA ALA A 57 1.60 6.38 -6.65
C ALA A 57 0.20 5.80 -6.84
N LEU A 58 -0.15 5.58 -8.12
CA LEU A 58 -1.28 4.77 -8.58
C LEU A 58 -0.77 3.79 -9.63
N VAL A 59 -0.57 2.53 -9.23
CA VAL A 59 0.02 1.51 -10.11
C VAL A 59 -1.02 0.45 -10.43
N ALA A 60 -1.61 0.57 -11.62
CA ALA A 60 -2.57 -0.41 -12.14
C ALA A 60 -1.84 -1.56 -12.85
N ASP A 61 -2.10 -2.80 -12.43
CA ASP A 61 -1.60 -3.99 -13.11
C ASP A 61 -2.57 -5.18 -12.92
N THR A 62 -2.54 -6.11 -13.86
CA THR A 62 -3.25 -7.40 -13.76
C THR A 62 -2.64 -8.30 -12.67
N SER A 63 -1.37 -8.08 -12.31
CA SER A 63 -0.68 -8.78 -11.23
C SER A 63 0.31 -7.87 -10.49
N LEU A 64 0.04 -7.60 -9.21
CA LEU A 64 0.94 -6.85 -8.33
C LEU A 64 1.58 -7.81 -7.32
N SER A 65 2.71 -8.40 -7.70
CA SER A 65 3.51 -9.23 -6.78
C SER A 65 4.18 -8.37 -5.72
N GLY A 66 4.57 -8.96 -4.59
CA GLY A 66 5.34 -8.24 -3.56
C GLY A 66 6.63 -7.63 -4.10
N ALA A 67 7.29 -8.29 -5.05
CA ALA A 67 8.47 -7.73 -5.73
C ALA A 67 8.13 -6.52 -6.62
N ARG A 68 6.98 -6.53 -7.30
CA ARG A 68 6.51 -5.36 -8.05
C ARG A 68 6.24 -4.20 -7.10
N VAL A 69 5.52 -4.44 -6.01
CA VAL A 69 5.21 -3.43 -4.99
C VAL A 69 6.49 -2.84 -4.39
N ALA A 70 7.45 -3.68 -3.99
CA ALA A 70 8.74 -3.23 -3.45
C ALA A 70 9.47 -2.29 -4.41
N ARG A 71 9.50 -2.63 -5.72
CA ARG A 71 10.12 -1.78 -6.73
C ARG A 71 9.48 -0.39 -6.85
N GLU A 72 8.16 -0.31 -6.76
CA GLU A 72 7.46 0.99 -6.79
C GLU A 72 7.75 1.80 -5.52
N LEU A 73 7.79 1.14 -4.36
CA LEU A 73 8.15 1.81 -3.10
C LEU A 73 9.62 2.26 -3.08
N ASP A 74 10.54 1.45 -3.57
CA ASP A 74 11.97 1.81 -3.68
C ASP A 74 12.14 3.05 -4.57
N ARG A 75 11.39 3.13 -5.68
CA ARG A 75 11.37 4.32 -6.53
C ARG A 75 10.90 5.56 -5.76
N LEU A 76 9.79 5.48 -5.03
CA LEU A 76 9.29 6.61 -4.24
C LEU A 76 10.29 7.03 -3.15
N VAL A 77 10.95 6.06 -2.52
CA VAL A 77 11.99 6.32 -1.50
C VAL A 77 13.20 7.01 -2.11
N MET A 78 13.62 6.65 -3.33
CA MET A 78 14.72 7.35 -4.02
C MET A 78 14.35 8.79 -4.39
N GLU A 79 13.09 9.04 -4.79
CA GLU A 79 12.64 10.37 -5.21
C GLU A 79 12.37 11.32 -4.03
N ARG A 80 11.86 10.80 -2.90
CA ARG A 80 11.32 11.63 -1.80
C ARG A 80 11.98 11.41 -0.44
N GLY A 81 12.78 10.36 -0.31
CA GLY A 81 13.27 9.86 0.97
C GLY A 81 12.35 8.81 1.60
N LYS A 82 12.89 8.10 2.59
CA LYS A 82 12.20 6.99 3.26
C LYS A 82 11.14 7.51 4.25
N PRO A 83 9.92 6.96 4.26
CA PRO A 83 8.94 7.33 5.26
C PRO A 83 9.32 6.79 6.65
N LYS A 84 8.89 7.47 7.72
CA LYS A 84 9.10 6.97 9.09
C LYS A 84 8.20 5.75 9.39
N MET A 85 7.02 5.70 8.77
CA MET A 85 6.06 4.61 8.95
C MET A 85 5.34 4.29 7.64
N VAL A 86 5.06 3.01 7.43
CA VAL A 86 4.20 2.52 6.37
C VAL A 86 3.07 1.75 7.02
N VAL A 87 1.83 2.05 6.65
CA VAL A 87 0.64 1.30 7.07
C VAL A 87 -0.06 0.74 5.84
N SER A 88 -0.55 -0.50 5.96
CA SER A 88 -1.44 -1.13 4.98
C SER A 88 -2.66 -1.67 5.71
N ASP A 89 -3.75 -1.83 4.98
CA ASP A 89 -4.98 -2.47 5.46
C ASP A 89 -4.89 -4.02 5.56
#